data_AF-A0A3N5BMI9-F1
#
_entry.id   AF-A0A3N5BMI9-F1
#
_cell.length_a   1.000
_cell.length_b   1.000
_cell.length_c   1.000
_cell.angle_alpha   90.00
_cell.angle_beta   90.00
_cell.angle_gamma   90.00
#
_symmetry.space_group_name_H-M   'P 1'
#
loop_
_entity.id
_entity.type
_entity.pdbx_description
1 polymer ?
#
loop_
_entity_poly.entity_id
_entity_poly.type
_entity_poly.pdbx_seq_one_letter_code
_entity_poly.pdbx_strand_id
1 'polypeptide(L)'
;MTQHIIKLGEGYGDLYEIHTLIKHMPDRIQHGIILHSEHPKKNTMHTSLLIVLSPTEIGQFTPIYGSFEGIKYDPTHNSKRVREFIDIVKSNTSVNHIHEFTVKHSDNFASFSQYEHYLIGLFRNYHLLKPLDFNY
;
A
#
# COMPACT_ATOMS: atom_id res chain seq x y z
N MET A 1 -11.73 -0.42 16.02
CA MET A 1 -10.56 0.31 15.47
C MET A 1 -10.75 0.52 13.96
N THR A 2 -10.68 1.76 13.45
CA THR A 2 -10.92 2.05 12.01
C THR A 2 -9.63 1.91 11.18
N GLN A 3 -9.74 1.69 9.88
CA GLN A 3 -8.60 1.65 8.94
C GLN A 3 -8.85 2.68 7.85
N HIS A 4 -7.82 3.45 7.51
CA HIS A 4 -7.92 4.51 6.50
C HIS A 4 -6.79 4.36 5.50
N ILE A 5 -7.16 4.30 4.22
CA ILE A 5 -6.20 4.44 3.13
C ILE A 5 -5.94 5.93 2.93
N ILE A 6 -4.68 6.30 2.88
CA ILE A 6 -4.22 7.66 2.64
C ILE A 6 -3.47 7.64 1.32
N LYS A 7 -4.17 8.06 0.26
CA LYS A 7 -3.60 8.21 -1.07
C LYS A 7 -2.63 9.39 -1.05
N LEU A 8 -1.35 9.12 -1.26
CA LEU A 8 -0.34 10.16 -1.41
C LEU A 8 -0.38 10.78 -2.81
N GLY A 9 -0.79 10.00 -3.82
CA GLY A 9 -1.01 10.44 -5.19
C GLY A 9 -0.75 9.32 -6.22
N GLU A 10 -0.49 9.72 -7.46
CA GLU A 10 -0.22 8.85 -8.62
C GLU A 10 1.17 9.13 -9.27
N GLY A 11 1.93 10.08 -8.70
CA GLY A 11 3.13 10.66 -9.28
C GLY A 11 4.45 10.16 -8.69
N TYR A 12 5.55 10.57 -9.32
CA TYR A 12 6.92 10.19 -8.94
C TYR A 12 7.35 10.69 -7.55
N GLY A 13 6.84 11.87 -7.13
CA GLY A 13 7.15 12.46 -5.83
C GLY A 13 6.58 11.65 -4.66
N ASP A 14 5.44 10.99 -4.86
CA ASP A 14 4.68 10.34 -3.79
C ASP A 14 5.42 9.13 -3.21
N LEU A 15 6.24 8.46 -4.02
CA LEU A 15 7.11 7.38 -3.56
C LEU A 15 8.15 7.87 -2.54
N TYR A 16 8.67 9.09 -2.72
CA TYR A 16 9.64 9.64 -1.78
C TYR A 16 8.98 10.01 -0.46
N GLU A 17 7.69 10.32 -0.44
CA GLU A 17 6.95 10.51 0.80
C GLU A 17 6.82 9.19 1.58
N ILE A 18 6.53 8.08 0.88
CA ILE A 18 6.60 6.73 1.49
C ILE A 18 7.99 6.47 2.06
N HIS A 19 9.05 6.82 1.33
CA HIS A 19 10.42 6.66 1.82
C HIS A 19 10.71 7.50 3.07
N THR A 20 10.21 8.73 3.11
CA THR A 20 10.32 9.63 4.26
C THR A 20 9.64 9.03 5.48
N LEU A 21 8.41 8.52 5.32
CA LEU A 21 7.66 7.86 6.39
C LEU A 21 8.41 6.65 6.95
N ILE A 22 8.95 5.79 6.08
CA ILE A 22 9.72 4.60 6.49
C ILE A 22 10.97 5.00 7.29
N LYS A 23 11.69 6.03 6.85
CA LYS A 23 12.93 6.49 7.51
C LYS A 23 12.70 7.16 8.85
N HIS A 24 11.63 7.95 8.97
CA HIS A 24 11.37 8.75 10.17
C HIS A 24 10.48 8.04 11.19
N MET A 25 9.72 7.02 10.77
CA MET A 25 8.81 6.28 11.63
C MET A 25 8.95 4.75 11.45
N PRO A 26 10.18 4.20 11.43
CA PRO A 26 10.43 2.80 11.09
C PRO A 26 9.73 1.82 12.02
N ASP A 27 9.71 2.11 13.33
CA ASP A 27 9.10 1.26 14.36
C ASP A 27 7.57 1.15 14.22
N ARG A 28 6.96 2.09 13.49
CA ARG A 28 5.52 2.04 13.21
C ARG A 28 5.21 1.22 11.96
N ILE A 29 6.16 0.91 11.09
CA ILE A 29 5.88 0.17 9.86
C ILE A 29 5.63 -1.31 10.20
N GLN A 30 4.42 -1.79 9.92
CA GLN A 30 4.03 -3.18 10.18
C GLN A 30 4.10 -4.06 8.93
N HIS A 31 3.75 -3.50 7.76
CA HIS A 31 3.75 -4.23 6.49
C HIS A 31 4.17 -3.34 5.33
N GLY A 32 4.95 -3.90 4.40
CA GLY A 32 5.13 -3.36 3.05
C GLY A 32 4.32 -4.19 2.06
N ILE A 33 3.63 -3.53 1.13
CA ILE A 33 2.71 -4.17 0.19
C ILE A 33 2.96 -3.64 -1.24
N ILE A 34 3.00 -4.55 -2.20
CA ILE A 34 3.06 -4.28 -3.64
C ILE A 34 1.77 -4.81 -4.27
N LEU A 35 1.09 -3.97 -5.05
CA LEU A 35 -0.11 -4.38 -5.78
C LEU A 35 0.13 -4.25 -7.28
N HIS A 36 -0.16 -5.29 -8.03
CA HIS A 36 -0.17 -5.29 -9.48
C HIS A 36 -1.61 -5.29 -9.99
N SER A 37 -1.90 -4.44 -10.97
CA SER A 37 -3.25 -4.34 -11.53
C SER A 37 -3.22 -4.00 -13.00
N GLU A 38 -4.15 -4.56 -13.76
CA GLU A 38 -4.28 -4.29 -15.19
C GLU A 38 -5.29 -3.17 -15.45
N HIS A 39 -4.87 -2.15 -16.20
CA HIS A 39 -5.76 -1.06 -16.58
C HIS A 39 -6.82 -1.57 -17.59
N PRO A 40 -8.12 -1.45 -17.29
CA PRO A 40 -9.19 -2.12 -18.04
C PRO A 40 -9.29 -1.73 -19.52
N LYS A 41 -8.86 -0.51 -19.87
CA LYS A 41 -8.89 0.02 -21.25
C LYS A 41 -7.55 0.03 -21.99
N LYS A 42 -6.43 -0.15 -21.29
CA LYS A 42 -5.09 0.12 -21.86
C LYS A 42 -4.23 -1.14 -21.98
N ASN A 43 -4.67 -2.28 -21.44
CA ASN A 43 -3.91 -3.54 -21.42
C ASN A 43 -2.47 -3.34 -20.89
N THR A 44 -2.32 -2.36 -19.99
CA THR A 44 -1.07 -2.02 -19.33
C THR A 44 -1.18 -2.43 -17.88
N MET A 45 -0.14 -3.11 -17.39
CA MET A 45 -0.03 -3.47 -15.98
C MET A 45 0.62 -2.30 -15.21
N HIS A 46 0.06 -2.03 -14.05
CA HIS A 46 0.49 -0.98 -13.13
C HIS A 46 0.81 -1.55 -11.77
N THR A 47 1.75 -0.92 -11.07
CA THR A 47 2.18 -1.26 -9.73
C THR A 47 1.85 -0.13 -8.77
N SER A 48 1.27 -0.50 -7.62
CA SER A 48 1.07 0.36 -6.46
C SER A 48 1.99 -0.08 -5.32
N LEU A 49 2.45 0.88 -4.51
CA LEU A 49 3.30 0.63 -3.36
C LEU A 49 2.63 1.20 -2.11
N LEU A 50 2.50 0.37 -1.08
CA LEU A 50 1.80 0.72 0.14
C LEU A 50 2.58 0.30 1.39
N ILE A 51 2.38 1.05 2.47
CA ILE A 51 2.83 0.70 3.81
C ILE A 51 1.65 0.73 4.78
N VAL A 52 1.60 -0.26 5.66
CA VAL A 52 0.66 -0.31 6.79
C VAL A 52 1.42 0.11 8.05
N LEU A 53 0.90 1.11 8.75
CA LEU A 53 1.48 1.57 10.01
C LEU A 53 0.71 1.01 11.20
N SER A 54 1.37 0.94 12.36
CA SER A 54 0.71 0.70 13.64
C SER A 54 -0.37 1.75 13.90
N PRO A 55 -1.42 1.42 14.67
CA PRO A 55 -2.49 2.37 14.98
C PRO A 55 -1.98 3.68 15.56
N THR A 56 -2.65 4.79 15.25
CA THR A 56 -2.37 6.08 15.88
C THR A 56 -2.79 6.05 17.35
N GLU A 57 -2.00 6.71 18.20
CA GLU A 57 -2.33 6.87 19.63
C GLU A 57 -3.62 7.68 19.80
N ILE A 58 -3.74 8.76 19.02
CA ILE A 58 -4.90 9.65 19.00
C ILE A 58 -5.78 9.27 17.80
N GLY A 59 -7.07 9.04 18.03
CA GLY A 59 -8.04 8.64 17.00
C GLY A 59 -8.13 7.13 16.75
N GLN A 60 -7.19 6.33 17.27
CA GLN A 60 -7.23 4.86 17.26
C GLN A 60 -7.57 4.26 15.88
N PHE A 61 -6.84 4.67 14.85
CA PHE A 61 -6.99 4.12 13.51
C PHE A 61 -5.66 3.64 12.93
N THR A 62 -5.72 2.67 12.03
CA THR A 62 -4.56 2.15 11.29
C THR A 62 -4.44 2.91 9.97
N PRO A 63 -3.38 3.72 9.77
CA PRO A 63 -3.13 4.38 8.49
C PRO A 63 -2.46 3.42 7.51
N ILE A 64 -2.91 3.45 6.26
CA ILE A 64 -2.33 2.73 5.13
C ILE A 64 -1.95 3.77 4.08
N TYR A 65 -0.67 4.10 3.97
CA TYR A 65 -0.21 5.06 2.97
C TYR A 65 0.06 4.35 1.65
N GLY A 66 -0.39 4.92 0.54
CA GLY A 66 -0.23 4.30 -0.77
C GLY A 66 0.00 5.29 -1.91
N SER A 67 0.91 4.90 -2.81
CA SER A 67 0.99 5.42 -4.17
C SER A 67 0.35 4.40 -5.09
N PHE A 68 -0.75 4.79 -5.74
CA PHE A 68 -1.60 3.86 -6.49
C PHE A 68 -1.34 3.98 -7.98
N GLU A 69 -1.11 2.85 -8.64
CA GLU A 69 -1.06 2.68 -10.10
C GLU A 69 -0.04 3.58 -10.85
N GLY A 70 0.85 4.26 -10.13
CA GLY A 70 1.81 5.24 -10.69
C GLY A 70 3.04 4.63 -11.35
N ILE A 71 3.28 3.33 -11.21
CA ILE A 71 4.46 2.64 -11.74
C ILE A 71 4.02 1.68 -12.84
N LYS A 72 4.56 1.83 -14.06
CA LYS A 72 4.37 0.80 -15.09
C LYS A 72 5.03 -0.50 -14.65
N TYR A 73 4.26 -1.59 -14.65
CA TYR A 73 4.78 -2.92 -14.40
C TYR A 73 5.42 -3.47 -15.67
N ASP A 74 6.61 -4.02 -15.52
CA ASP A 74 7.29 -4.79 -16.56
C ASP A 74 7.76 -6.10 -15.92
N PRO A 75 7.21 -7.26 -16.33
CA PRO A 75 7.58 -8.56 -15.77
C PRO A 75 9.02 -8.97 -16.11
N THR A 76 9.64 -8.37 -17.13
CA THR A 76 11.02 -8.63 -17.53
C THR A 76 12.01 -7.68 -16.84
N HIS A 77 11.55 -6.49 -16.46
CA HIS A 77 12.34 -5.48 -15.77
C HIS A 77 11.61 -5.01 -14.52
N ASN A 78 12.00 -5.56 -13.37
CA ASN A 78 11.59 -4.98 -12.09
C ASN A 78 11.87 -3.48 -12.11
N SER A 79 10.87 -2.66 -11.84
CA SER A 79 11.09 -1.21 -11.86
C SER A 79 12.11 -0.83 -10.79
N LYS A 80 13.00 0.13 -11.08
CA LYS A 80 13.95 0.66 -10.08
C LYS A 80 13.24 1.08 -8.79
N ARG A 81 12.05 1.66 -8.92
CA ARG A 81 11.20 2.11 -7.82
C ARG A 81 10.74 0.99 -6.91
N VAL A 82 10.34 -0.16 -7.47
CA VAL A 82 9.93 -1.32 -6.69
C VAL A 82 11.13 -1.87 -5.91
N ARG A 83 12.32 -1.94 -6.52
CA ARG A 83 13.55 -2.35 -5.81
C ARG A 83 13.88 -1.39 -4.67
N GLU A 84 13.88 -0.09 -4.93
CA GLU A 84 14.16 0.93 -3.90
C GLU A 84 13.17 0.84 -2.73
N PHE A 85 11.89 0.59 -3.01
CA PHE A 85 10.88 0.36 -1.99
C PHE A 85 11.15 -0.89 -1.15
N ILE A 86 11.50 -2.02 -1.78
CA ILE A 86 11.83 -3.24 -1.06
C ILE A 86 13.06 -3.02 -0.18
N ASP A 87 14.10 -2.39 -0.73
CA ASP A 87 15.36 -2.15 -0.04
C ASP A 87 15.16 -1.23 1.16
N ILE A 88 14.40 -0.14 1.02
CA ILE A 88 14.19 0.81 2.11
C ILE A 88 13.36 0.19 3.24
N VAL A 89 12.32 -0.59 2.93
CA VAL A 89 11.53 -1.30 3.97
C VAL A 89 12.43 -2.28 4.71
N LYS A 90 13.18 -3.13 4.00
CA LYS A 90 14.03 -4.16 4.62
C LYS A 90 15.22 -3.59 5.40
N SER A 91 15.74 -2.43 5.00
CA SER A 91 16.91 -1.83 5.65
C SER A 91 16.57 -0.90 6.82
N ASN A 92 15.35 -0.39 6.91
CA ASN A 92 14.97 0.58 7.93
C ASN A 92 13.96 0.04 8.94
N THR A 93 13.29 -1.09 8.67
CA THR A 93 12.20 -1.59 9.51
C THR A 93 12.44 -3.04 9.92
N SER A 94 11.65 -3.55 10.88
CA SER A 94 11.62 -4.98 11.23
C SER A 94 10.82 -5.84 10.25
N VAL A 95 10.31 -5.27 9.14
CA VAL A 95 9.50 -5.98 8.15
C VAL A 95 10.39 -6.83 7.25
N ASN A 96 10.35 -8.15 7.48
CA ASN A 96 11.19 -9.11 6.75
C ASN A 96 10.56 -9.59 5.43
N HIS A 97 9.24 -9.44 5.28
CA HIS A 97 8.48 -9.91 4.13
C HIS A 97 7.64 -8.78 3.52
N ILE A 98 7.71 -8.65 2.19
CA ILE A 98 6.88 -7.73 1.42
C ILE A 98 5.76 -8.55 0.79
N HIS A 99 4.52 -8.15 1.04
CA HIS A 99 3.36 -8.84 0.48
C HIS A 99 3.11 -8.35 -0.94
N GLU A 100 2.90 -9.28 -1.87
CA GLU A 100 2.66 -8.96 -3.28
C GLU A 100 1.33 -9.58 -3.73
N PHE A 101 0.48 -8.77 -4.37
CA PHE A 101 -0.84 -9.19 -4.81
C PHE A 101 -1.13 -8.73 -6.24
N THR A 102 -1.87 -9.55 -6.99
CA THR A 102 -2.55 -9.09 -8.20
C THR A 102 -4.00 -8.74 -7.84
N VAL A 103 -4.41 -7.51 -8.15
CA VAL A 103 -5.71 -6.94 -7.76
C VAL A 103 -6.42 -6.28 -8.95
N LYS A 104 -7.70 -5.99 -8.78
CA LYS A 104 -8.43 -5.16 -9.76
C LYS A 104 -7.91 -3.72 -9.72
N HIS A 105 -7.74 -3.11 -10.89
CA HIS A 105 -7.40 -1.69 -11.01
C HIS A 105 -8.55 -0.80 -10.51
N SER A 106 -8.22 0.36 -9.95
CA SER A 106 -9.17 1.32 -9.35
C SER A 106 -10.27 1.77 -10.32
N ASP A 107 -9.95 1.98 -11.59
CA ASP A 107 -10.90 2.21 -12.71
C ASP A 107 -12.01 1.14 -12.88
N ASN A 108 -11.90 -0.03 -12.27
CA ASN A 108 -12.98 -1.03 -12.27
C ASN A 108 -14.08 -0.72 -11.25
N PHE A 109 -13.90 0.31 -10.42
CA PHE A 109 -14.81 0.70 -9.35
C PHE A 109 -15.45 2.05 -9.67
N ALA A 110 -16.66 2.30 -9.16
CA ALA A 110 -17.36 3.56 -9.43
C ALA A 110 -16.73 4.76 -8.70
N SER A 111 -15.94 4.51 -7.66
CA SER A 111 -15.19 5.53 -6.93
C SER A 111 -13.96 4.93 -6.26
N PHE A 112 -12.99 5.79 -5.93
CA PHE A 112 -11.82 5.37 -5.16
C PHE A 112 -12.21 4.81 -3.79
N SER A 113 -13.24 5.36 -3.14
CA SER A 113 -13.74 4.84 -1.85
C SER A 113 -14.22 3.38 -1.93
N GLN A 114 -14.83 2.98 -3.05
CA GLN A 114 -15.17 1.56 -3.26
C GLN A 114 -13.92 0.69 -3.43
N TYR A 115 -12.91 1.20 -4.12
CA TYR A 115 -11.62 0.51 -4.25
C TYR A 115 -10.92 0.37 -2.90
N GLU A 116 -10.97 1.41 -2.04
CA GLU A 116 -10.42 1.36 -0.69
C GLU A 116 -11.08 0.26 0.16
N HIS A 117 -12.42 0.16 0.14
CA HIS A 117 -13.13 -0.90 0.83
C HIS A 117 -12.74 -2.30 0.33
N TYR A 118 -12.57 -2.46 -0.99
CA TYR A 118 -12.09 -3.71 -1.57
C TYR A 118 -10.69 -4.08 -1.06
N LEU A 119 -9.75 -3.14 -1.04
CA LEU A 119 -8.39 -3.36 -0.54
C LEU A 119 -8.36 -3.65 0.96
N ILE A 120 -9.13 -2.92 1.76
CA ILE A 120 -9.24 -3.18 3.20
C ILE A 120 -9.77 -4.59 3.44
N GLY A 121 -10.81 -5.01 2.70
CA GLY A 121 -11.33 -6.38 2.78
C GLY A 121 -10.27 -7.42 2.43
N LEU A 122 -9.52 -7.21 1.35
CA LEU A 122 -8.40 -8.05 0.95
C LEU A 122 -7.33 -8.15 2.06
N PHE A 123 -6.85 -7.03 2.56
CA PHE A 123 -5.78 -6.98 3.57
C PHE A 123 -6.20 -7.64 4.89
N ARG A 124 -7.48 -7.54 5.27
CA ARG A 124 -8.02 -8.25 6.44
C ARG A 124 -8.02 -9.76 6.23
N ASN A 125 -8.38 -10.25 5.04
CA ASN A 125 -8.33 -11.68 4.73
C ASN A 125 -6.91 -12.25 4.81
N TYR A 126 -5.90 -11.44 4.52
CA TYR A 126 -4.49 -11.81 4.64
C TYR A 126 -3.87 -11.44 6.01
N HIS A 127 -4.68 -11.09 7.01
CA HIS A 127 -4.25 -10.72 8.36
C HIS A 127 -3.22 -9.57 8.43
N LEU A 128 -3.21 -8.69 7.41
CA LEU A 128 -2.34 -7.51 7.36
C LEU A 128 -2.93 -6.32 8.15
N LEU A 129 -4.21 -6.42 8.51
CA LEU A 129 -4.93 -5.44 9.31
C LEU A 129 -5.55 -6.16 10.51
N LYS A 130 -5.56 -5.50 11.66
CA LYS A 130 -6.23 -6.03 12.85
C LYS A 130 -7.75 -6.20 12.59
N PRO A 131 -8.38 -7.17 13.26
CA PRO A 131 -9.84 -7.32 13.27
C PRO A 131 -10.55 -6.02 13.69
N LEU A 132 -11.83 -5.91 13.36
CA LEU A 132 -12.63 -4.78 13.82
C LEU A 132 -12.97 -5.08 15.28
N ASP A 133 -12.33 -4.39 16.20
CA ASP A 133 -12.80 -4.39 17.58
C ASP A 133 -14.09 -3.55 17.63
N PHE A 134 -15.21 -4.22 17.91
CA PHE A 134 -16.55 -3.64 18.06
C PHE A 134 -16.87 -3.24 19.52
N ASN A 135 -15.87 -3.26 20.41
CA ASN A 135 -16.05 -2.87 21.80
C ASN A 135 -16.03 -1.34 21.90
N TYR A 136 -17.20 -0.73 21.76
CA TYR A 136 -17.49 0.66 22.13
C TYR A 136 -18.53 0.67 23.25
#